data_AF-A0A388KS19-F1
#
_entry.id   AF-A0A388KS19-F1
#
_cell.length_a   1.000
_cell.length_b   1.000
_cell.length_c   1.000
_cell.angle_alpha   90.00
_cell.angle_beta   90.00
_cell.angle_gamma   90.00
#
_symmetry.space_group_name_H-M   'P 1'
#
loop_
_entity.id
_entity.type
_entity.pdbx_description
1 polymer ?
#
loop_
_entity_poly.entity_id
_entity_poly.type
_entity_poly.pdbx_seq_one_letter_code
_entity_poly.pdbx_strand_id
1 'polypeptide(L)'
;MSPTCVSRERWERHVEPSPSSPSSPSSSSPSSWPSLSSSSGAGRTQTGSDDLTELEVTTRGTIVIVAIAVVIPRHRRPHRCHRHRHHHHRQSRSESISHGRWTGSDDRTELERAVEYAIDEVDRYRRPSARPLVPVTYGIEIDEFGRRRPNVPEQVHVSYFGPNQMMVSFTTSDYGVPSAVEWGTESGKYTWQAIGFSLQYRFINYKSGLIHHVVLGVEYPLQPHQKYYYRCAKMGKELSFTMPPPLGANQPIKFGLLGDLGQTAWSASTLGHMKKTPLDMVLFAGDLSYADAYQPRWDTWGRLIEPSASSIPWMVVEGNHDQERLFGFEPEFKAYNARWQMPYKESGSDSNLYYSFEVAGAHIIMLNSFTDFKENSTLYSWLKGDLGRVDRQRTPWLIVLFHSPWYNSNYAHKNDGEEMRKAIEDLLYSAKVDLVFTGHVHAYERTKPMYNWKESPCGITYIVVGDGGNREGLVRRWKVKSIVDSFGGGS
;
A
#
# COMPACT_ATOMS: atom_id res chain seq x y z
N MET A 1 30.79 15.72 13.85
CA MET A 1 30.32 14.71 14.83
C MET A 1 28.95 14.25 14.38
N SER A 2 28.83 13.05 13.82
CA SER A 2 27.53 12.48 13.43
C SER A 2 26.70 12.28 14.70
N PRO A 3 25.42 12.67 14.75
CA PRO A 3 24.61 12.47 15.94
C PRO A 3 24.47 10.97 16.17
N THR A 4 25.07 10.46 17.24
CA THR A 4 24.85 9.08 17.68
C THR A 4 23.40 8.94 18.10
N CYS A 5 22.62 8.19 17.33
CA CYS A 5 21.24 7.84 17.69
C CYS A 5 21.21 7.21 19.09
N VAL A 6 20.23 7.59 19.90
CA VAL A 6 20.08 7.14 21.31
C VAL A 6 20.22 5.61 21.41
N SER A 7 21.07 5.16 22.34
CA SER A 7 21.24 3.73 22.67
C SER A 7 19.96 3.16 23.27
N ARG A 8 19.72 1.87 23.06
CA ARG A 8 18.50 1.14 23.48
C ARG A 8 18.28 1.12 25.01
N GLU A 9 19.26 1.54 25.80
CA GLU A 9 19.25 1.56 27.28
C GLU A 9 18.15 2.47 27.90
N ARG A 10 17.41 3.24 27.09
CA ARG A 10 16.23 3.99 27.55
C ARG A 10 14.92 3.20 27.42
N TRP A 11 14.85 2.21 26.53
CA TRP A 11 13.66 1.39 26.28
C TRP A 11 13.43 0.33 27.37
N GLU A 12 14.50 -0.31 27.83
CA GLU A 12 14.44 -1.39 28.83
C GLU A 12 13.99 -0.90 30.23
N ARG A 13 14.01 0.40 30.50
CA ARG A 13 13.49 0.99 31.75
C ARG A 13 11.97 1.13 31.80
N HIS A 14 11.27 0.90 30.69
CA HIS A 14 9.80 1.03 30.61
C HIS A 14 9.05 -0.29 30.39
N VAL A 15 9.77 -1.42 30.39
CA VAL A 15 9.22 -2.75 30.17
C VAL A 15 9.79 -3.67 31.26
N GLU A 16 9.03 -3.92 32.33
CA GLU A 16 9.36 -5.02 33.24
C GLU A 16 8.94 -6.35 32.59
N PRO A 17 9.87 -7.30 32.37
CA PRO A 17 9.51 -8.64 31.93
C PRO A 17 9.23 -9.54 33.14
N SER A 18 8.11 -10.27 33.11
CA SER A 18 7.87 -11.43 33.98
C SER A 18 8.56 -12.69 33.39
N PRO A 19 9.00 -13.65 34.22
CA PRO A 19 10.10 -14.56 33.88
C PRO A 19 9.70 -15.78 33.02
N SER A 20 10.62 -16.13 32.12
CA SER A 20 10.64 -17.28 31.20
C SER A 20 11.01 -18.62 31.86
N SER A 21 10.80 -19.72 31.12
CA SER A 21 11.38 -21.07 31.35
C SER A 21 11.77 -21.70 30.00
N PRO A 22 12.64 -22.73 29.92
CA PRO A 22 13.96 -22.60 29.27
C PRO A 22 14.16 -23.42 27.97
N SER A 23 15.24 -23.05 27.28
CA SER A 23 15.82 -23.55 26.02
C SER A 23 16.53 -24.92 26.11
N SER A 24 16.74 -25.58 24.95
CA SER A 24 18.00 -26.20 24.42
C SER A 24 17.70 -27.30 23.37
N PRO A 25 18.66 -27.82 22.55
CA PRO A 25 19.70 -27.15 21.76
C PRO A 25 19.84 -27.71 20.30
N SER A 26 20.80 -27.11 19.58
CA SER A 26 21.27 -27.26 18.20
C SER A 26 21.82 -28.62 17.72
N SER A 27 21.87 -28.80 16.39
CA SER A 27 22.95 -29.52 15.70
C SER A 27 23.16 -29.04 14.24
N SER A 28 24.35 -29.30 13.71
CA SER A 28 25.07 -28.50 12.69
C SER A 28 25.43 -29.27 11.39
N SER A 29 25.49 -28.53 10.27
CA SER A 29 26.45 -28.66 9.11
C SER A 29 26.28 -29.82 8.08
N PRO A 30 26.97 -29.79 6.90
CA PRO A 30 27.11 -28.74 5.87
C PRO A 30 27.09 -29.26 4.38
N SER A 31 27.38 -28.36 3.42
CA SER A 31 27.90 -28.57 2.03
C SER A 31 26.88 -28.95 0.92
N SER A 32 26.96 -28.57 -0.37
CA SER A 32 27.81 -27.67 -1.21
C SER A 32 27.22 -27.64 -2.65
N TRP A 33 27.25 -26.46 -3.31
CA TRP A 33 27.42 -26.08 -4.75
C TRP A 33 27.23 -27.07 -5.93
N PRO A 34 27.07 -26.65 -7.23
CA PRO A 34 27.14 -25.29 -7.81
C PRO A 34 26.03 -24.87 -8.81
N SER A 35 26.13 -23.60 -9.17
CA SER A 35 25.52 -22.82 -10.26
C SER A 35 25.59 -23.40 -11.68
N LEU A 36 24.61 -23.04 -12.52
CA LEU A 36 24.80 -22.85 -13.96
C LEU A 36 23.87 -21.74 -14.51
N SER A 37 24.50 -20.81 -15.21
CA SER A 37 23.93 -19.68 -15.94
C SER A 37 23.47 -20.08 -17.35
N SER A 38 22.42 -19.46 -17.87
CA SER A 38 22.35 -19.11 -19.29
C SER A 38 21.30 -18.04 -19.58
N SER A 39 21.78 -16.95 -20.16
CA SER A 39 21.05 -15.81 -20.73
C SER A 39 20.62 -16.05 -22.18
N SER A 40 19.44 -15.56 -22.56
CA SER A 40 19.06 -14.94 -23.87
C SER A 40 17.54 -14.95 -23.95
N GLY A 41 16.80 -13.99 -24.47
CA GLY A 41 17.08 -12.80 -25.28
C GLY A 41 15.70 -12.33 -25.76
N ALA A 42 15.45 -11.03 -25.69
CA ALA A 42 14.14 -10.41 -25.84
C ALA A 42 13.62 -10.36 -27.28
N GLY A 43 12.29 -10.37 -27.44
CA GLY A 43 11.58 -9.85 -28.60
C GLY A 43 10.36 -9.07 -28.11
N ARG A 44 10.40 -7.73 -28.21
CA ARG A 44 9.37 -6.80 -27.71
C ARG A 44 8.71 -6.11 -28.91
N THR A 45 7.41 -6.27 -29.08
CA THR A 45 6.57 -5.44 -29.95
C THR A 45 5.85 -4.39 -29.11
N GLN A 46 5.92 -3.12 -29.54
CA GLN A 46 5.36 -1.94 -28.86
C GLN A 46 3.88 -1.75 -29.18
N THR A 47 3.07 -1.49 -28.15
CA THR A 47 1.80 -0.77 -28.26
C THR A 47 1.62 0.16 -27.05
N GLY A 48 1.28 1.42 -27.34
CA GLY A 48 1.00 2.61 -26.49
C GLY A 48 1.08 2.52 -24.96
N SER A 49 1.93 3.35 -24.35
CA SER A 49 2.09 3.49 -22.90
C SER A 49 1.12 4.53 -22.32
N ASP A 50 0.24 4.08 -21.43
CA ASP A 50 -0.33 4.92 -20.39
C ASP A 50 0.69 5.00 -19.23
N ASP A 51 1.08 6.23 -18.90
CA ASP A 51 2.27 6.56 -18.12
C ASP A 51 1.97 6.63 -16.60
N LEU A 52 2.22 5.53 -15.88
CA LEU A 52 2.42 5.49 -14.42
C LEU A 52 3.86 5.01 -14.14
N THR A 53 4.55 5.62 -13.17
CA THR A 53 5.93 5.27 -12.80
C THR A 53 5.94 4.36 -11.58
N GLU A 54 6.60 3.22 -11.68
CA GLU A 54 6.98 2.40 -10.53
C GLU A 54 8.06 3.14 -9.74
N LEU A 55 7.81 3.45 -8.46
CA LEU A 55 8.83 3.94 -7.55
C LEU A 55 9.37 2.74 -6.77
N GLU A 56 10.49 2.19 -7.24
CA GLU A 56 11.25 1.22 -6.45
C GLU A 56 11.99 1.98 -5.34
N VAL A 57 11.55 1.77 -4.09
CA VAL A 57 12.32 2.22 -2.93
C VAL A 57 13.20 1.04 -2.52
N THR A 58 14.35 0.91 -3.18
CA THR A 58 15.34 -0.09 -2.80
C THR A 58 16.02 0.37 -1.52
N THR A 59 15.66 -0.23 -0.40
CA THR A 59 16.41 -0.06 0.85
C THR A 59 17.48 -1.15 0.96
N ARG A 60 18.59 -0.85 1.66
CA ARG A 60 19.73 -1.77 1.75
C ARG A 60 19.32 -3.08 2.42
N GLY A 61 19.31 -4.16 1.64
CA GLY A 61 19.27 -5.54 2.12
C GLY A 61 17.88 -6.04 2.48
N THR A 62 17.48 -7.10 1.77
CA THR A 62 16.41 -8.05 2.15
C THR A 62 14.94 -7.62 1.99
N ILE A 63 14.62 -6.36 1.69
CA ILE A 63 13.26 -5.96 1.32
C ILE A 63 13.29 -5.05 0.10
N VAL A 64 12.45 -5.34 -0.88
CA VAL A 64 12.22 -4.47 -2.04
C VAL A 64 10.82 -3.91 -1.90
N ILE A 65 10.71 -2.64 -1.51
CA ILE A 65 9.41 -1.98 -1.42
C ILE A 65 9.08 -1.40 -2.79
N VAL A 66 8.05 -1.95 -3.44
CA VAL A 66 7.54 -1.40 -4.70
C VAL A 66 6.34 -0.52 -4.36
N ALA A 67 6.60 0.78 -4.20
CA ALA A 67 5.53 1.75 -4.13
C ALA A 67 4.97 1.93 -5.55
N ILE A 68 3.76 1.41 -5.80
CA ILE A 68 3.02 1.70 -7.02
C ILE A 68 2.26 2.99 -6.77
N ALA A 69 3.00 4.10 -6.80
CA ALA A 69 2.42 5.43 -6.78
C ALA A 69 2.05 5.83 -8.22
N VAL A 70 0.97 6.59 -8.38
CA VAL A 70 0.60 7.21 -9.66
C VAL A 70 1.49 8.44 -9.90
N VAL A 71 2.77 8.18 -10.15
CA VAL A 71 3.70 9.22 -10.61
C VAL A 71 3.64 9.23 -12.13
N ILE A 72 2.96 10.23 -12.71
CA ILE A 72 3.00 10.45 -14.15
C ILE A 72 4.35 11.12 -14.48
N PRO A 73 5.19 10.55 -15.35
CA PRO A 73 6.50 11.10 -15.70
C PRO A 73 6.38 12.49 -16.34
N ARG A 74 7.38 13.35 -16.09
CA ARG A 74 7.61 14.55 -16.90
C ARG A 74 8.06 14.11 -18.30
N HIS A 75 7.21 14.28 -19.33
CA HIS A 75 7.70 14.19 -20.71
C HIS A 75 8.64 15.35 -21.02
N ARG A 76 9.95 15.07 -21.11
CA ARG A 76 10.87 15.94 -21.89
C ARG A 76 10.51 15.78 -23.36
N ARG A 77 9.98 16.84 -24.00
CA ARG A 77 9.90 16.87 -25.46
C ARG A 77 11.31 16.95 -26.05
N PRO A 78 11.59 16.28 -27.19
CA PRO A 78 12.85 16.44 -27.89
C PRO A 78 12.95 17.88 -28.41
N HIS A 79 14.11 18.51 -28.20
CA HIS A 79 14.43 19.80 -28.80
C HIS A 79 14.23 19.73 -30.31
N ARG A 80 13.20 20.41 -30.83
CA ARG A 80 13.14 20.73 -32.26
C ARG A 80 14.24 21.75 -32.53
N CYS A 81 15.32 21.31 -33.17
CA CYS A 81 16.20 22.21 -33.90
C CYS A 81 15.35 22.98 -34.92
N HIS A 82 15.19 24.29 -34.72
CA HIS A 82 14.68 25.18 -35.75
C HIS A 82 15.69 25.21 -36.91
N ARG A 83 15.43 24.45 -37.97
CA ARG A 83 16.00 24.76 -39.29
C ARG A 83 15.26 25.99 -39.82
N HIS A 84 15.87 27.16 -39.67
CA HIS A 84 15.49 28.34 -40.46
C HIS A 84 15.81 28.06 -41.93
N ARG A 85 14.77 27.97 -42.77
CA ARG A 85 14.91 28.12 -44.23
C ARG A 85 15.08 29.60 -44.52
N HIS A 86 16.29 30.02 -44.90
CA HIS A 86 16.53 31.31 -45.51
C HIS A 86 16.03 31.32 -46.96
N HIS A 87 15.13 32.23 -47.28
CA HIS A 87 14.90 32.69 -48.65
C HIS A 87 16.02 33.66 -49.03
N HIS A 88 16.60 33.45 -50.21
CA HIS A 88 17.54 34.37 -50.84
C HIS A 88 16.88 35.72 -51.13
N HIS A 89 17.50 36.81 -50.66
CA HIS A 89 17.67 38.00 -51.49
C HIS A 89 19.00 38.70 -51.17
N ARG A 90 19.65 39.06 -52.27
CA ARG A 90 20.97 39.65 -52.47
C ARG A 90 21.02 41.08 -51.90
N GLN A 91 22.05 41.44 -51.12
CA GLN A 91 22.96 42.57 -51.42
C GLN A 91 24.06 42.75 -50.36
N SER A 92 25.19 43.23 -50.86
CA SER A 92 26.51 43.46 -50.27
C SER A 92 26.56 44.46 -49.12
N ARG A 93 27.44 44.23 -48.12
CA ARG A 93 28.59 45.10 -47.76
C ARG A 93 29.32 44.59 -46.50
N SER A 94 30.59 44.98 -46.43
CA SER A 94 31.68 44.64 -45.53
C SER A 94 31.63 45.34 -44.15
N GLU A 95 32.57 44.93 -43.27
CA GLU A 95 33.03 45.58 -42.01
C GLU A 95 32.16 45.33 -40.76
N SER A 96 32.67 45.21 -39.53
CA SER A 96 34.01 45.15 -38.93
C SER A 96 33.86 44.65 -37.47
N ILE A 97 34.97 44.25 -36.86
CA ILE A 97 35.05 43.83 -35.45
C ILE A 97 34.89 45.05 -34.52
N SER A 98 34.13 44.91 -33.43
CA SER A 98 34.37 45.71 -32.21
C SER A 98 34.08 44.93 -30.94
N HIS A 99 35.07 44.95 -30.04
CA HIS A 99 34.97 44.51 -28.66
C HIS A 99 34.08 45.49 -27.87
N GLY A 100 33.01 44.97 -27.27
CA GLY A 100 32.09 45.71 -26.40
C GLY A 100 32.09 45.14 -24.98
N ARG A 101 32.70 45.92 -24.09
CA ARG A 101 32.75 45.88 -22.62
C ARG A 101 31.47 45.33 -21.95
N TRP A 102 31.62 44.35 -21.06
CA TRP A 102 30.60 43.97 -20.07
C TRP A 102 30.45 45.10 -19.04
N THR A 103 29.29 45.76 -19.05
CA THR A 103 28.79 46.56 -17.92
C THR A 103 27.49 45.93 -17.47
N GLY A 104 27.46 45.51 -16.21
CA GLY A 104 26.36 44.73 -15.67
C GLY A 104 25.04 45.49 -15.58
N SER A 105 23.96 44.78 -15.87
CA SER A 105 22.65 44.87 -15.22
C SER A 105 21.70 43.91 -15.95
N ASP A 106 21.67 42.61 -15.61
CA ASP A 106 20.54 41.76 -16.02
C ASP A 106 20.33 40.45 -15.24
N ASP A 107 20.82 40.31 -14.01
CA ASP A 107 20.55 39.11 -13.19
C ASP A 107 19.09 39.02 -12.69
N ARG A 108 18.29 40.10 -12.80
CA ARG A 108 16.86 40.06 -12.45
C ARG A 108 15.98 39.47 -13.54
N THR A 109 16.35 39.58 -14.82
CA THR A 109 15.50 39.13 -15.93
C THR A 109 15.67 37.64 -16.25
N GLU A 110 16.83 37.03 -15.99
CA GLU A 110 16.99 35.57 -16.07
C GLU A 110 16.28 34.85 -14.92
N LEU A 111 16.30 35.41 -13.71
CA LEU A 111 15.59 34.82 -12.56
C LEU A 111 14.07 34.93 -12.73
N GLU A 112 13.56 36.07 -13.19
CA GLU A 112 12.13 36.24 -13.50
C GLU A 112 11.68 35.34 -14.66
N ARG A 113 12.50 35.17 -15.70
CA ARG A 113 12.23 34.20 -16.79
C ARG A 113 12.35 32.75 -16.35
N ALA A 114 13.27 32.42 -15.45
CA ALA A 114 13.39 31.08 -14.88
C ALA A 114 12.22 30.77 -13.94
N VAL A 115 11.71 31.78 -13.22
CA VAL A 115 10.50 31.68 -12.40
C VAL A 115 9.25 31.59 -13.27
N GLU A 116 9.09 32.39 -14.32
CA GLU A 116 7.99 32.24 -15.28
C GLU A 116 8.06 30.92 -16.05
N TYR A 117 9.24 30.48 -16.47
CA TYR A 117 9.44 29.17 -17.12
C TYR A 117 9.18 28.01 -16.16
N ALA A 118 9.53 28.12 -14.88
CA ALA A 118 9.23 27.11 -13.85
C ALA A 118 7.75 27.11 -13.47
N ILE A 119 7.09 28.27 -13.43
CA ILE A 119 5.64 28.41 -13.23
C ILE A 119 4.90 27.81 -14.44
N ASP A 120 5.32 28.11 -15.67
CA ASP A 120 4.74 27.58 -16.91
C ASP A 120 5.10 26.09 -17.15
N GLU A 121 6.23 25.56 -16.64
CA GLU A 121 6.52 24.11 -16.64
C GLU A 121 5.70 23.33 -15.61
N VAL A 122 5.36 23.95 -14.47
CA VAL A 122 4.49 23.35 -13.45
C VAL A 122 3.01 23.42 -13.86
N ASP A 123 2.60 24.44 -14.64
CA ASP A 123 1.22 24.61 -15.11
C ASP A 123 0.86 23.87 -16.42
N ARG A 124 1.84 23.31 -17.15
CA ARG A 124 1.57 22.68 -18.45
C ARG A 124 0.95 21.29 -18.42
N TYR A 125 0.53 20.81 -17.25
CA TYR A 125 -0.23 19.56 -17.14
C TYR A 125 -1.60 19.75 -16.46
N ARG A 126 -2.63 19.92 -17.29
CA ARG A 126 -4.04 19.77 -16.88
C ARG A 126 -4.40 18.29 -16.78
N ARG A 127 -4.16 17.68 -15.60
CA ARG A 127 -4.58 16.30 -15.27
C ARG A 127 -6.11 16.18 -15.32
N PRO A 128 -6.69 15.09 -15.86
CA PRO A 128 -8.15 14.95 -16.00
C PRO A 128 -8.87 15.02 -14.65
N SER A 129 -10.15 15.38 -14.67
CA SER A 129 -11.02 15.40 -13.49
C SER A 129 -11.22 13.99 -12.92
N ALA A 130 -11.87 13.92 -11.75
CA ALA A 130 -12.47 12.69 -11.24
C ALA A 130 -13.19 11.93 -12.37
N ARG A 131 -13.01 10.61 -12.41
CA ARG A 131 -13.63 9.74 -13.41
C ARG A 131 -14.84 9.02 -12.82
N PRO A 132 -15.84 8.68 -13.66
CA PRO A 132 -16.99 7.92 -13.22
C PRO A 132 -16.58 6.54 -12.68
N LEU A 133 -17.46 5.94 -11.89
CA LEU A 133 -17.33 4.57 -11.42
C LEU A 133 -17.25 3.60 -12.61
N VAL A 134 -16.44 2.56 -12.48
CA VAL A 134 -16.39 1.49 -13.47
C VAL A 134 -17.61 0.59 -13.29
N PRO A 135 -18.36 0.27 -14.35
CA PRO A 135 -19.35 -0.78 -14.29
C PRO A 135 -18.63 -2.12 -14.08
N VAL A 136 -18.68 -2.66 -12.87
CA VAL A 136 -18.05 -3.94 -12.56
C VAL A 136 -19.06 -5.07 -12.77
N THR A 137 -19.01 -5.70 -13.95
CA THR A 137 -19.69 -6.96 -14.24
C THR A 137 -18.78 -8.18 -14.10
N TYR A 138 -17.48 -7.97 -13.90
CA TYR A 138 -16.49 -9.04 -13.71
C TYR A 138 -16.92 -9.98 -12.56
N GLY A 139 -17.00 -11.28 -12.83
CA GLY A 139 -17.25 -12.30 -11.81
C GLY A 139 -18.70 -12.63 -11.51
N ILE A 140 -19.69 -11.94 -12.10
CA ILE A 140 -21.08 -12.43 -12.05
C ILE A 140 -21.19 -13.52 -13.12
N GLU A 141 -21.02 -14.78 -12.73
CA GLU A 141 -21.45 -15.88 -13.57
C GLU A 141 -22.95 -15.74 -13.77
N ILE A 142 -23.35 -15.45 -15.01
CA ILE A 142 -24.74 -15.38 -15.43
C ILE A 142 -25.11 -16.70 -16.10
N ASP A 143 -26.33 -17.16 -15.86
CA ASP A 143 -26.91 -18.26 -16.62
C ASP A 143 -27.21 -17.81 -18.06
N GLU A 144 -27.65 -18.75 -18.89
CA GLU A 144 -28.03 -18.50 -20.29
C GLU A 144 -29.18 -17.48 -20.46
N PHE A 145 -29.86 -17.11 -19.37
CA PHE A 145 -30.92 -16.12 -19.31
C PHE A 145 -30.47 -14.77 -18.73
N GLY A 146 -29.17 -14.58 -18.51
CA GLY A 146 -28.60 -13.35 -17.95
C GLY A 146 -28.85 -13.16 -16.46
N ARG A 147 -29.30 -14.20 -15.74
CA ARG A 147 -29.51 -14.17 -14.29
C ARG A 147 -28.25 -14.63 -13.58
N ARG A 148 -27.92 -14.02 -12.44
CA ARG A 148 -26.81 -14.46 -11.59
C ARG A 148 -26.99 -15.95 -11.23
N ARG A 149 -25.99 -16.78 -11.53
CA ARG A 149 -25.96 -18.17 -11.07
C ARG A 149 -25.92 -18.17 -9.54
N PRO A 150 -26.96 -18.71 -8.87
CA PRO A 150 -26.90 -18.86 -7.42
C PRO A 150 -25.74 -19.79 -7.08
N ASN A 151 -25.02 -19.46 -6.01
CA ASN A 151 -24.03 -20.28 -5.29
C ASN A 151 -22.59 -20.25 -5.79
N VAL A 152 -22.28 -19.49 -6.83
CA VAL A 152 -20.88 -19.33 -7.28
C VAL A 152 -20.13 -18.38 -6.33
N PRO A 153 -18.97 -18.79 -5.78
CA PRO A 153 -18.10 -17.89 -5.02
C PRO A 153 -17.64 -16.70 -5.86
N GLU A 154 -17.82 -15.50 -5.31
CA GLU A 154 -17.33 -14.24 -5.85
C GLU A 154 -16.63 -13.42 -4.75
N GLN A 155 -16.03 -12.30 -5.15
CA GLN A 155 -15.32 -11.39 -4.25
C GLN A 155 -14.19 -12.13 -3.51
N VAL A 156 -13.59 -13.12 -4.18
CA VAL A 156 -12.58 -13.98 -3.56
C VAL A 156 -11.32 -13.17 -3.28
N HIS A 157 -10.86 -13.23 -2.04
CA HIS A 157 -9.62 -12.60 -1.63
C HIS A 157 -8.89 -13.44 -0.59
N VAL A 158 -7.57 -13.29 -0.54
CA VAL A 158 -6.71 -13.98 0.42
C VAL A 158 -5.96 -12.98 1.29
N SER A 159 -5.73 -13.35 2.55
CA SER A 159 -5.00 -12.56 3.53
C SER A 159 -3.99 -13.44 4.25
N TYR A 160 -2.75 -12.95 4.39
CA TYR A 160 -1.72 -13.69 5.09
C TYR A 160 -2.09 -13.81 6.58
N PHE A 161 -2.09 -15.03 7.09
CA PHE A 161 -2.60 -15.32 8.44
C PHE A 161 -1.52 -15.90 9.36
N GLY A 162 -0.29 -16.03 8.85
CA GLY A 162 0.87 -16.53 9.58
C GLY A 162 1.86 -17.23 8.64
N PRO A 163 3.04 -17.63 9.14
CA PRO A 163 4.13 -18.19 8.33
C PRO A 163 3.71 -19.39 7.48
N ASN A 164 2.73 -20.16 7.96
CA ASN A 164 2.26 -21.38 7.31
C ASN A 164 0.74 -21.35 7.05
N GLN A 165 0.11 -20.17 7.13
CA GLN A 165 -1.34 -20.03 7.11
C GLN A 165 -1.79 -18.90 6.18
N MET A 166 -2.90 -19.14 5.49
CA MET A 166 -3.52 -18.19 4.57
C MET A 166 -5.02 -18.21 4.83
N MET A 167 -5.63 -17.05 5.03
CA MET A 167 -7.07 -16.93 5.05
C MET A 167 -7.58 -16.78 3.62
N VAL A 168 -8.59 -17.55 3.27
CA VAL A 168 -9.37 -17.39 2.04
C VAL A 168 -10.77 -16.93 2.41
N SER A 169 -11.17 -15.81 1.85
CA SER A 169 -12.48 -15.20 2.03
C SER A 169 -13.22 -15.11 0.71
N PHE A 170 -14.53 -15.36 0.72
CA PHE A 170 -15.37 -15.29 -0.47
C PHE A 170 -16.83 -15.06 -0.11
N THR A 171 -17.64 -14.62 -1.06
CA THR A 171 -19.08 -14.39 -0.87
C THR A 171 -19.91 -15.28 -1.80
N THR A 172 -21.01 -15.84 -1.31
CA THR A 172 -22.00 -16.57 -2.10
C THR A 172 -23.41 -16.03 -1.86
N SER A 173 -24.38 -16.51 -2.63
CA SER A 173 -25.79 -16.40 -2.26
C SER A 173 -26.15 -17.29 -1.07
N ASP A 174 -27.28 -16.99 -0.43
CA ASP A 174 -27.76 -17.52 0.87
C ASP A 174 -28.24 -19.00 0.87
N TYR A 175 -27.86 -19.84 -0.08
CA TYR A 175 -28.45 -21.18 -0.27
C TYR A 175 -27.62 -22.34 0.30
N GLY A 176 -27.15 -22.24 1.55
CA GLY A 176 -26.54 -23.38 2.24
C GLY A 176 -25.20 -23.86 1.66
N VAL A 177 -24.45 -22.96 1.04
CA VAL A 177 -23.12 -23.25 0.49
C VAL A 177 -22.12 -23.45 1.64
N PRO A 178 -21.28 -24.51 1.63
CA PRO A 178 -20.34 -24.74 2.73
C PRO A 178 -19.23 -23.70 2.74
N SER A 179 -18.89 -23.22 3.95
CA SER A 179 -17.66 -22.48 4.24
C SER A 179 -16.46 -23.41 4.18
N ALA A 180 -16.12 -23.88 2.98
CA ALA A 180 -15.07 -24.86 2.75
C ALA A 180 -14.13 -24.41 1.63
N VAL A 181 -12.85 -24.72 1.78
CA VAL A 181 -11.85 -24.55 0.73
C VAL A 181 -11.06 -25.85 0.60
N GLU A 182 -10.93 -26.31 -0.63
CA GLU A 182 -10.11 -27.47 -1.01
C GLU A 182 -8.84 -26.94 -1.69
N TRP A 183 -7.65 -27.46 -1.35
CA TRP A 183 -6.39 -27.02 -1.95
C TRP A 183 -5.38 -28.16 -2.16
N GLY A 184 -4.38 -27.90 -3.00
CA GLY A 184 -3.26 -28.79 -3.27
C GLY A 184 -2.11 -28.08 -3.97
N THR A 185 -1.01 -28.80 -4.21
CA THR A 185 0.20 -28.28 -4.88
C THR A 185 0.17 -28.45 -6.39
N GLU A 186 -0.80 -29.19 -6.92
CA GLU A 186 -0.97 -29.45 -8.35
C GLU A 186 -2.36 -28.96 -8.82
N SER A 187 -2.40 -28.32 -9.99
CA SER A 187 -3.65 -27.90 -10.63
C SER A 187 -4.58 -29.10 -10.85
N GLY A 188 -5.85 -28.94 -10.51
CA GLY A 188 -6.90 -29.95 -10.59
C GLY A 188 -6.85 -31.03 -9.50
N LYS A 189 -5.89 -30.98 -8.57
CA LYS A 189 -5.74 -31.97 -7.50
C LYS A 189 -5.74 -31.30 -6.13
N TYR A 190 -6.83 -31.47 -5.40
CA TYR A 190 -7.01 -30.88 -4.06
C TYR A 190 -6.88 -31.98 -3.00
N THR A 191 -5.68 -32.10 -2.44
CA THR A 191 -5.33 -33.13 -1.45
C THR A 191 -5.90 -32.83 -0.07
N TRP A 192 -6.09 -31.54 0.25
CA TRP A 192 -6.49 -31.08 1.57
C TRP A 192 -7.76 -30.23 1.50
N GLN A 193 -8.44 -30.15 2.65
CA GLN A 193 -9.63 -29.33 2.82
C GLN A 193 -9.62 -28.70 4.22
N ALA A 194 -10.22 -27.52 4.33
CA ALA A 194 -10.47 -26.82 5.57
C ALA A 194 -11.92 -26.35 5.58
N ILE A 195 -12.49 -26.31 6.78
CA ILE A 195 -13.80 -25.74 7.06
C ILE A 195 -13.58 -24.47 7.87
N GLY A 196 -14.30 -23.42 7.49
CA GLY A 196 -14.33 -22.17 8.21
C GLY A 196 -15.74 -21.80 8.65
N PHE A 197 -15.97 -20.51 8.82
CA PHE A 197 -17.27 -19.99 9.22
C PHE A 197 -17.82 -19.03 8.17
N SER A 198 -19.09 -18.69 8.31
CA SER A 198 -19.71 -17.66 7.48
C SER A 198 -20.59 -16.74 8.29
N LEU A 199 -20.77 -15.52 7.81
CA LEU A 199 -21.62 -14.51 8.41
C LEU A 199 -22.38 -13.73 7.33
N GLN A 200 -23.38 -12.98 7.78
CA GLN A 200 -24.09 -11.99 6.97
C GLN A 200 -24.25 -10.73 7.81
N TYR A 201 -24.27 -9.57 7.15
CA TYR A 201 -24.65 -8.33 7.81
C TYR A 201 -25.80 -7.66 7.08
N ARG A 202 -26.57 -6.90 7.84
CA ARG A 202 -27.54 -5.95 7.33
C ARG A 202 -27.00 -4.54 7.54
N PHE A 203 -27.33 -3.64 6.65
CA PHE A 203 -27.04 -2.23 6.80
C PHE A 203 -28.24 -1.47 6.25
N ILE A 204 -29.08 -0.94 7.14
CA ILE A 204 -30.40 -0.39 6.78
C ILE A 204 -31.23 -1.43 5.99
N ASN A 205 -31.43 -1.22 4.68
CA ASN A 205 -32.20 -2.07 3.77
C ASN A 205 -31.32 -3.05 2.97
N TYR A 206 -29.99 -2.93 3.06
CA TYR A 206 -29.09 -3.87 2.43
C TYR A 206 -28.91 -5.13 3.28
N LYS A 207 -28.88 -6.29 2.63
CA LYS A 207 -28.45 -7.56 3.21
C LYS A 207 -27.30 -8.09 2.35
N SER A 208 -26.17 -8.39 2.97
CA SER A 208 -25.04 -8.99 2.27
C SER A 208 -25.36 -10.39 1.75
N GLY A 209 -24.57 -10.86 0.79
CA GLY A 209 -24.42 -12.31 0.57
C GLY A 209 -23.86 -13.00 1.81
N LEU A 210 -23.82 -14.33 1.79
CA LEU A 210 -23.12 -15.11 2.81
C LEU A 210 -21.62 -14.95 2.60
N ILE A 211 -20.93 -14.35 3.58
CA ILE A 211 -19.49 -14.10 3.53
C ILE A 211 -18.81 -15.22 4.31
N HIS A 212 -17.89 -15.92 3.67
CA HIS A 212 -17.18 -17.07 4.21
C HIS A 212 -15.73 -16.71 4.49
N HIS A 213 -15.19 -17.22 5.60
CA HIS A 213 -13.78 -17.09 5.96
C HIS A 213 -13.23 -18.46 6.34
N VAL A 214 -12.18 -18.90 5.66
CA VAL A 214 -11.58 -20.22 5.85
C VAL A 214 -10.07 -20.06 5.99
N VAL A 215 -9.52 -20.48 7.13
CA VAL A 215 -8.07 -20.46 7.37
C VAL A 215 -7.46 -21.78 6.90
N LEU A 216 -6.59 -21.71 5.90
CA LEU A 216 -5.80 -22.83 5.41
C LEU A 216 -4.52 -22.96 6.25
N GLY A 217 -3.96 -24.17 6.32
CA GLY A 217 -2.68 -24.39 6.99
C GLY A 217 -2.75 -24.69 8.49
N VAL A 218 -3.95 -24.81 9.07
CA VAL A 218 -4.12 -25.18 10.49
C VAL A 218 -3.74 -26.64 10.73
N GLU A 219 -4.41 -27.57 10.03
CA GLU A 219 -4.13 -29.01 10.13
C GLU A 219 -2.95 -29.44 9.25
N TYR A 220 -2.81 -28.84 8.07
CA TYR A 220 -1.79 -29.17 7.07
C TYR A 220 -0.99 -27.90 6.72
N PRO A 221 0.07 -27.57 7.47
CA PRO A 221 0.81 -26.31 7.33
C PRO A 221 1.29 -26.02 5.91
N LEU A 222 0.99 -24.81 5.42
CA LEU A 222 1.44 -24.35 4.11
C LEU A 222 2.95 -24.10 4.13
N GLN A 223 3.62 -24.48 3.05
CA GLN A 223 5.06 -24.30 2.92
C GLN A 223 5.38 -22.90 2.34
N PRO A 224 6.39 -22.20 2.88
CA PRO A 224 6.87 -20.93 2.32
C PRO A 224 7.30 -21.07 0.85
N HIS A 225 7.11 -20.03 0.03
CA HIS A 225 7.40 -20.03 -1.41
C HIS A 225 6.70 -21.12 -2.24
N GLN A 226 5.76 -21.87 -1.67
CA GLN A 226 4.99 -22.86 -2.40
C GLN A 226 3.77 -22.21 -3.04
N LYS A 227 3.55 -22.52 -4.32
CA LYS A 227 2.29 -22.23 -5.00
C LYS A 227 1.25 -23.27 -4.63
N TYR A 228 0.07 -22.82 -4.26
CA TYR A 228 -1.09 -23.67 -3.99
C TYR A 228 -2.23 -23.34 -4.95
N TYR A 229 -2.91 -24.38 -5.40
CA TYR A 229 -4.15 -24.32 -6.18
C TYR A 229 -5.31 -24.61 -5.25
N TYR A 230 -6.39 -23.82 -5.33
CA TYR A 230 -7.51 -23.95 -4.41
C TYR A 230 -8.86 -23.66 -5.08
N ARG A 231 -9.93 -24.18 -4.48
CA ARG A 231 -11.32 -23.93 -4.88
C ARG A 231 -12.19 -23.62 -3.67
N CYS A 232 -12.95 -22.55 -3.77
CA CYS A 232 -13.92 -22.16 -2.76
C CYS A 232 -15.23 -22.97 -2.89
N ALA A 233 -15.86 -23.27 -1.76
CA ALA A 233 -17.17 -23.90 -1.67
C ALA A 233 -17.32 -25.26 -2.40
N LYS A 234 -16.22 -25.94 -2.73
CA LYS A 234 -16.19 -27.18 -3.55
C LYS A 234 -16.78 -27.04 -4.97
N MET A 235 -17.16 -25.84 -5.38
CA MET A 235 -17.81 -25.57 -6.67
C MET A 235 -17.24 -24.37 -7.42
N GLY A 236 -16.47 -23.50 -6.75
CA GLY A 236 -15.83 -22.37 -7.40
C GLY A 236 -14.80 -22.79 -8.43
N LYS A 237 -14.43 -21.84 -9.30
CA LYS A 237 -13.30 -21.97 -10.23
C LYS A 237 -12.00 -22.22 -9.46
N GLU A 238 -11.07 -22.90 -10.11
CA GLU A 238 -9.71 -23.03 -9.57
C GLU A 238 -9.01 -21.67 -9.56
N LEU A 239 -8.42 -21.36 -8.41
CA LEU A 239 -7.60 -20.19 -8.16
C LEU A 239 -6.23 -20.64 -7.64
N SER A 240 -5.27 -19.73 -7.55
CA SER A 240 -3.98 -20.04 -6.96
C SER A 240 -3.35 -18.84 -6.29
N PHE A 241 -2.62 -19.07 -5.21
CA PHE A 241 -1.74 -18.10 -4.56
C PHE A 241 -0.37 -18.73 -4.32
N THR A 242 0.62 -17.90 -4.02
CA THR A 242 1.96 -18.34 -3.59
C THR A 242 2.21 -17.84 -2.17
N MET A 243 2.68 -18.72 -1.28
CA MET A 243 3.06 -18.29 0.07
C MET A 243 4.27 -17.35 0.02
N PRO A 244 4.29 -16.26 0.83
CA PRO A 244 5.43 -15.37 0.93
C PRO A 244 6.73 -16.07 1.37
N PRO A 245 7.88 -15.36 1.32
CA PRO A 245 9.13 -15.86 1.86
C PRO A 245 9.05 -16.24 3.34
N PRO A 246 9.82 -17.26 3.78
CA PRO A 246 9.83 -17.68 5.16
C PRO A 246 10.31 -16.56 6.09
N LEU A 247 9.84 -16.57 7.33
CA LEU A 247 10.29 -15.67 8.38
C LEU A 247 11.82 -15.76 8.57
N GLY A 248 12.49 -14.62 8.68
CA GLY A 248 13.94 -14.52 8.80
C GLY A 248 14.71 -14.85 7.51
N ALA A 249 14.03 -15.03 6.37
CA ALA A 249 14.70 -15.26 5.11
C ALA A 249 15.52 -14.05 4.67
N ASN A 250 16.73 -14.31 4.17
CA ASN A 250 17.55 -13.30 3.48
C ASN A 250 17.05 -12.99 2.04
N GLN A 251 15.86 -13.43 1.68
CA GLN A 251 15.28 -13.22 0.36
C GLN A 251 14.41 -11.96 0.35
N PRO A 252 14.47 -11.14 -0.73
CA PRO A 252 13.65 -9.95 -0.83
C PRO A 252 12.18 -10.30 -0.91
N ILE A 253 11.36 -9.63 -0.09
CA ILE A 253 9.90 -9.58 -0.27
C ILE A 253 9.52 -8.31 -1.05
N LYS A 254 8.53 -8.42 -1.94
CA LYS A 254 7.97 -7.33 -2.73
C LYS A 254 6.56 -6.98 -2.29
N PHE A 255 6.44 -5.84 -1.61
CA PHE A 255 5.15 -5.26 -1.25
C PHE A 255 4.64 -4.33 -2.35
N GLY A 256 3.36 -4.47 -2.71
CA GLY A 256 2.61 -3.41 -3.39
C GLY A 256 1.95 -2.51 -2.35
N LEU A 257 2.15 -1.20 -2.46
CA LEU A 257 1.57 -0.22 -1.56
C LEU A 257 0.41 0.51 -2.24
N LEU A 258 -0.73 0.59 -1.57
CA LEU A 258 -1.95 1.25 -2.05
C LEU A 258 -2.65 1.98 -0.90
N GLY A 259 -3.45 2.97 -1.22
CA GLY A 259 -4.48 3.55 -0.36
C GLY A 259 -5.56 4.15 -1.25
N ASP A 260 -6.75 4.35 -0.72
CA ASP A 260 -7.75 5.24 -1.34
C ASP A 260 -8.12 4.80 -2.77
N LEU A 261 -8.32 3.50 -2.96
CA LEU A 261 -8.48 2.89 -4.29
C LEU A 261 -9.83 3.23 -4.91
N GLY A 262 -10.93 2.99 -4.20
CA GLY A 262 -12.28 3.07 -4.77
C GLY A 262 -12.46 2.19 -6.02
N GLN A 263 -13.33 2.59 -6.94
CA GLN A 263 -13.67 1.78 -8.13
C GLN A 263 -13.94 2.61 -9.39
N THR A 264 -13.03 3.52 -9.71
CA THR A 264 -13.06 4.29 -10.95
C THR A 264 -12.14 3.66 -12.02
N ALA A 265 -12.15 4.25 -13.22
CA ALA A 265 -11.23 3.82 -14.28
C ALA A 265 -9.75 4.04 -13.87
N TRP A 266 -9.48 4.96 -12.95
CA TRP A 266 -8.15 5.12 -12.36
C TRP A 266 -7.82 3.97 -11.42
N SER A 267 -8.75 3.55 -10.58
CA SER A 267 -8.59 2.35 -9.74
C SER A 267 -8.25 1.11 -10.57
N ALA A 268 -8.97 0.91 -11.69
CA ALA A 268 -8.69 -0.18 -12.63
C ALA A 268 -7.30 -0.05 -13.27
N SER A 269 -6.86 1.17 -13.58
CA SER A 269 -5.50 1.45 -14.07
C SER A 269 -4.44 1.09 -13.03
N THR A 270 -4.63 1.52 -11.77
CA THR A 270 -3.74 1.20 -10.64
C THR A 270 -3.60 -0.31 -10.46
N LEU A 271 -4.72 -1.05 -10.42
CA LEU A 271 -4.72 -2.52 -10.37
C LEU A 271 -4.04 -3.15 -11.59
N GLY A 272 -4.23 -2.56 -12.78
CA GLY A 272 -3.57 -2.99 -14.01
C GLY A 272 -2.04 -2.83 -13.96
N HIS A 273 -1.53 -1.84 -13.23
CA HIS A 273 -0.10 -1.68 -12.99
C HIS A 273 0.44 -2.66 -11.96
N MET A 274 -0.30 -2.91 -10.87
CA MET A 274 0.05 -3.96 -9.92
C MET A 274 0.21 -5.32 -10.59
N LYS A 275 -0.70 -5.66 -11.51
CA LYS A 275 -0.67 -6.93 -12.24
C LYS A 275 0.60 -7.11 -13.10
N LYS A 276 1.27 -6.02 -13.49
CA LYS A 276 2.51 -6.07 -14.28
C LYS A 276 3.74 -6.37 -13.40
N THR A 277 3.63 -6.19 -12.09
CA THR A 277 4.71 -6.43 -11.14
C THR A 277 4.48 -7.76 -10.41
N PRO A 278 5.49 -8.64 -10.29
CA PRO A 278 5.40 -9.82 -9.44
C PRO A 278 5.50 -9.39 -7.97
N LEU A 279 4.34 -9.17 -7.34
CA LEU A 279 4.22 -8.81 -5.92
C LEU A 279 3.96 -10.06 -5.07
N ASP A 280 4.53 -10.09 -3.86
CA ASP A 280 4.31 -11.16 -2.90
C ASP A 280 3.15 -10.85 -1.95
N MET A 281 2.89 -9.56 -1.72
CA MET A 281 1.86 -9.08 -0.80
C MET A 281 1.46 -7.64 -1.13
N VAL A 282 0.23 -7.26 -0.81
CA VAL A 282 -0.26 -5.88 -0.88
C VAL A 282 -0.51 -5.36 0.53
N LEU A 283 0.03 -4.19 0.83
CA LEU A 283 -0.29 -3.43 2.05
C LEU A 283 -1.16 -2.24 1.65
N PHE A 284 -2.36 -2.16 2.22
CA PHE A 284 -3.41 -1.22 1.80
C PHE A 284 -3.78 -0.27 2.95
N ALA A 285 -3.51 1.02 2.75
CA ALA A 285 -3.60 2.08 3.74
C ALA A 285 -5.00 2.73 3.86
N GLY A 286 -6.07 1.92 3.92
CA GLY A 286 -7.44 2.40 4.17
C GLY A 286 -8.16 3.05 2.99
N ASP A 287 -9.47 3.28 3.19
CA ASP A 287 -10.43 3.76 2.18
C ASP A 287 -10.56 2.81 0.99
N LEU A 288 -11.18 1.66 1.26
CA LEU A 288 -11.22 0.55 0.33
C LEU A 288 -12.18 0.85 -0.83
N SER A 289 -13.48 0.87 -0.55
CA SER A 289 -14.52 0.81 -1.58
C SER A 289 -15.17 2.16 -1.94
N TYR A 290 -15.06 3.16 -1.06
CA TYR A 290 -15.83 4.41 -1.09
C TYR A 290 -17.34 4.15 -1.20
N ALA A 291 -17.82 3.08 -0.53
CA ALA A 291 -19.24 2.73 -0.45
C ALA A 291 -20.05 3.80 0.24
N ASP A 292 -19.51 4.41 1.29
CA ASP A 292 -20.08 5.56 2.00
C ASP A 292 -21.55 5.30 2.34
N ALA A 293 -21.80 4.18 3.02
CA ALA A 293 -23.11 3.64 3.37
C ALA A 293 -23.96 3.11 2.19
N TYR A 294 -23.57 3.30 0.93
CA TYR A 294 -24.17 2.61 -0.22
C TYR A 294 -23.54 1.22 -0.42
N GLN A 295 -24.00 0.26 0.38
CA GLN A 295 -23.42 -1.08 0.50
C GLN A 295 -23.24 -1.93 -0.77
N PRO A 296 -24.11 -1.88 -1.81
CA PRO A 296 -23.87 -2.63 -3.05
C PRO A 296 -22.51 -2.33 -3.69
N ARG A 297 -21.94 -1.16 -3.35
CA ARG A 297 -20.62 -0.74 -3.82
C ARG A 297 -19.47 -1.57 -3.24
N TRP A 298 -19.61 -2.10 -2.02
CA TRP A 298 -18.66 -3.07 -1.50
C TRP A 298 -18.63 -4.34 -2.35
N ASP A 299 -19.78 -4.80 -2.84
CA ASP A 299 -19.86 -6.01 -3.67
C ASP A 299 -19.20 -5.82 -5.03
N THR A 300 -19.44 -4.68 -5.69
CA THR A 300 -18.78 -4.37 -6.97
C THR A 300 -17.28 -4.12 -6.78
N TRP A 301 -16.87 -3.54 -5.65
CA TRP A 301 -15.46 -3.37 -5.33
C TRP A 301 -14.75 -4.71 -5.10
N GLY A 302 -15.35 -5.62 -4.32
CA GLY A 302 -14.80 -6.97 -4.12
C GLY A 302 -14.61 -7.72 -5.43
N ARG A 303 -15.59 -7.61 -6.35
CA ARG A 303 -15.48 -8.17 -7.71
C ARG A 303 -14.40 -7.50 -8.56
N LEU A 304 -14.16 -6.19 -8.39
CA LEU A 304 -13.13 -5.46 -9.11
C LEU A 304 -11.72 -5.92 -8.73
N ILE A 305 -11.48 -6.14 -7.44
CA ILE A 305 -10.15 -6.49 -6.92
C ILE A 305 -9.86 -7.99 -6.96
N GLU A 306 -10.89 -8.86 -7.05
CA GLU A 306 -10.76 -10.32 -7.04
C GLU A 306 -9.64 -10.84 -7.97
N PRO A 307 -9.45 -10.35 -9.21
CA PRO A 307 -8.38 -10.84 -10.08
C PRO A 307 -6.96 -10.66 -9.51
N SER A 308 -6.76 -9.75 -8.55
CA SER A 308 -5.51 -9.56 -7.81
C SER A 308 -5.60 -10.22 -6.43
N ALA A 309 -6.64 -9.90 -5.67
CA ALA A 309 -6.77 -10.28 -4.27
C ALA A 309 -6.99 -11.78 -4.07
N SER A 310 -7.44 -12.54 -5.07
CA SER A 310 -7.52 -14.01 -5.01
C SER A 310 -6.16 -14.71 -5.16
N SER A 311 -5.12 -14.00 -5.59
CA SER A 311 -3.80 -14.60 -5.86
C SER A 311 -2.66 -14.00 -5.06
N ILE A 312 -2.82 -12.76 -4.60
CA ILE A 312 -1.83 -12.03 -3.81
C ILE A 312 -2.50 -11.71 -2.46
N PRO A 313 -1.86 -11.96 -1.31
CA PRO A 313 -2.42 -11.60 -0.01
C PRO A 313 -2.53 -10.08 0.14
N TRP A 314 -3.72 -9.60 0.52
CA TRP A 314 -3.99 -8.20 0.81
C TRP A 314 -4.13 -8.00 2.32
N MET A 315 -3.26 -7.17 2.88
CA MET A 315 -3.28 -6.76 4.28
C MET A 315 -3.76 -5.32 4.35
N VAL A 316 -4.90 -5.10 4.97
CA VAL A 316 -5.64 -3.83 4.90
C VAL A 316 -5.77 -3.19 6.29
N VAL A 317 -5.71 -1.86 6.34
CA VAL A 317 -6.26 -1.06 7.46
C VAL A 317 -7.54 -0.38 7.01
N GLU A 318 -8.31 0.16 7.94
CA GLU A 318 -9.51 0.94 7.67
C GLU A 318 -9.19 2.41 7.44
N GLY A 319 -9.97 3.07 6.59
CA GLY A 319 -10.00 4.52 6.42
C GLY A 319 -11.29 5.16 6.95
N ASN A 320 -11.47 6.47 6.74
CA ASN A 320 -12.73 7.12 7.16
C ASN A 320 -13.94 6.74 6.31
N HIS A 321 -13.74 6.36 5.06
CA HIS A 321 -14.82 5.86 4.21
C HIS A 321 -15.31 4.47 4.64
N ASP A 322 -14.51 3.74 5.42
CA ASP A 322 -14.86 2.41 5.92
C ASP A 322 -15.62 2.45 7.27
N GLN A 323 -15.62 3.60 7.96
CA GLN A 323 -16.37 3.79 9.21
C GLN A 323 -17.89 3.72 8.99
N GLU A 324 -18.36 4.23 7.85
CA GLU A 324 -19.77 4.26 7.44
C GLU A 324 -20.72 4.80 8.53
N ARG A 325 -20.33 5.91 9.17
CA ARG A 325 -21.10 6.63 10.21
C ARG A 325 -22.39 7.22 9.64
N LEU A 326 -23.44 6.41 9.53
CA LEU A 326 -24.77 6.91 9.14
C LEU A 326 -25.62 7.21 10.38
N PHE A 327 -25.50 8.43 10.90
CA PHE A 327 -26.28 8.97 12.03
C PHE A 327 -26.31 8.09 13.30
N GLY A 328 -25.33 7.19 13.47
CA GLY A 328 -25.25 6.27 14.61
C GLY A 328 -26.23 5.09 14.58
N PHE A 329 -26.94 4.85 13.46
CA PHE A 329 -27.86 3.71 13.35
C PHE A 329 -27.16 2.36 13.22
N GLU A 330 -25.92 2.37 12.72
CA GLU A 330 -25.13 1.17 12.48
C GLU A 330 -23.79 1.27 13.23
N PRO A 331 -23.27 0.17 13.80
CA PRO A 331 -21.91 0.12 14.32
C PRO A 331 -20.88 0.56 13.29
N GLU A 332 -19.86 1.29 13.72
CA GLU A 332 -18.75 1.69 12.87
C GLU A 332 -18.00 0.46 12.32
N PHE A 333 -17.49 0.57 11.10
CA PHE A 333 -16.72 -0.50 10.43
C PHE A 333 -17.48 -1.81 10.22
N LYS A 334 -18.82 -1.80 10.26
CA LYS A 334 -19.64 -3.03 10.16
C LYS A 334 -19.37 -3.82 8.87
N ALA A 335 -19.35 -3.15 7.72
CA ALA A 335 -19.08 -3.80 6.44
C ALA A 335 -17.63 -4.28 6.34
N TYR A 336 -16.68 -3.48 6.81
CA TYR A 336 -15.26 -3.85 6.87
C TYR A 336 -15.06 -5.12 7.71
N ASN A 337 -15.52 -5.13 8.96
CA ASN A 337 -15.38 -6.27 9.88
C ASN A 337 -16.09 -7.52 9.35
N ALA A 338 -17.17 -7.37 8.59
CA ALA A 338 -17.84 -8.50 7.96
C ALA A 338 -17.05 -9.06 6.76
N ARG A 339 -16.36 -8.22 5.99
CA ARG A 339 -15.75 -8.59 4.70
C ARG A 339 -14.28 -8.96 4.82
N TRP A 340 -13.57 -8.33 5.74
CA TRP A 340 -12.12 -8.41 5.90
C TRP A 340 -11.78 -8.85 7.32
N GLN A 341 -11.48 -10.14 7.47
CA GLN A 341 -10.98 -10.72 8.71
C GLN A 341 -9.45 -10.76 8.67
N MET A 342 -8.81 -9.99 9.53
CA MET A 342 -7.36 -9.86 9.62
C MET A 342 -6.80 -10.70 10.78
N PRO A 343 -5.49 -11.00 10.82
CA PRO A 343 -4.89 -11.85 11.85
C PRO A 343 -4.70 -11.13 13.20
N TYR A 344 -5.76 -10.51 13.72
CA TYR A 344 -5.68 -9.70 14.94
C TYR A 344 -5.45 -10.55 16.19
N LYS A 345 -6.10 -11.70 16.31
CA LYS A 345 -5.93 -12.60 17.47
C LYS A 345 -4.52 -13.19 17.51
N GLU A 346 -3.97 -13.51 16.35
CA GLU A 346 -2.63 -14.04 16.15
C GLU A 346 -1.56 -13.05 16.61
N SER A 347 -1.86 -11.74 16.50
CA SER A 347 -1.04 -10.65 17.02
C SER A 347 -1.31 -10.28 18.49
N GLY A 348 -2.23 -10.98 19.15
CA GLY A 348 -2.65 -10.70 20.52
C GLY A 348 -3.50 -9.44 20.67
N SER A 349 -4.07 -8.92 19.58
CA SER A 349 -5.05 -7.84 19.60
C SER A 349 -6.44 -8.36 19.94
N ASP A 350 -7.25 -7.53 20.58
CA ASP A 350 -8.67 -7.77 20.89
C ASP A 350 -9.62 -7.25 19.80
N SER A 351 -9.09 -6.61 18.75
CA SER A 351 -9.87 -5.95 17.71
C SER A 351 -9.32 -6.23 16.32
N ASN A 352 -10.21 -6.51 15.36
CA ASN A 352 -9.88 -6.64 13.94
C ASN A 352 -9.34 -5.33 13.32
N LEU A 353 -9.44 -4.21 14.06
CA LEU A 353 -9.06 -2.88 13.62
C LEU A 353 -7.58 -2.56 13.82
N TYR A 354 -6.84 -3.37 14.57
CA TYR A 354 -5.40 -3.19 14.69
C TYR A 354 -4.74 -4.52 14.97
N TYR A 355 -3.66 -4.80 14.26
CA TYR A 355 -2.99 -6.09 14.29
C TYR A 355 -1.56 -5.97 13.77
N SER A 356 -0.76 -7.00 13.98
CA SER A 356 0.58 -7.08 13.42
C SER A 356 0.87 -8.47 12.89
N PHE A 357 1.89 -8.59 12.05
CA PHE A 357 2.34 -9.88 11.54
C PHE A 357 3.81 -9.80 11.13
N GLU A 358 4.47 -10.95 11.10
CA GLU A 358 5.82 -11.07 10.60
C GLU A 358 5.85 -11.86 9.30
N VAL A 359 6.59 -11.34 8.32
CA VAL A 359 6.77 -11.96 7.00
C VAL A 359 8.14 -11.62 6.46
N ALA A 360 8.85 -12.60 5.89
CA ALA A 360 10.24 -12.45 5.48
C ALA A 360 11.10 -11.83 6.61
N GLY A 361 11.75 -10.69 6.38
CA GLY A 361 12.51 -9.93 7.38
C GLY A 361 11.76 -8.73 7.99
N ALA A 362 10.43 -8.65 7.85
CA ALA A 362 9.62 -7.52 8.33
C ALA A 362 8.70 -7.91 9.47
N HIS A 363 8.61 -7.03 10.47
CA HIS A 363 7.51 -6.95 11.41
C HIS A 363 6.65 -5.76 10.99
N ILE A 364 5.37 -6.01 10.70
CA ILE A 364 4.45 -5.03 10.14
C ILE A 364 3.30 -4.81 11.11
N ILE A 365 3.07 -3.55 11.50
CA ILE A 365 2.01 -3.13 12.41
C ILE A 365 0.96 -2.34 11.62
N MET A 366 -0.30 -2.73 11.78
CA MET A 366 -1.46 -2.18 11.10
C MET A 366 -2.35 -1.51 12.16
N LEU A 367 -2.53 -0.18 12.09
CA LEU A 367 -3.27 0.60 13.08
C LEU A 367 -4.47 1.31 12.45
N ASN A 368 -5.55 1.44 13.22
CA ASN A 368 -6.70 2.24 12.85
C ASN A 368 -6.57 3.69 13.38
N SER A 369 -6.68 4.67 12.48
CA SER A 369 -6.59 6.10 12.80
C SER A 369 -7.84 6.67 13.50
N PHE A 370 -8.91 5.89 13.62
CA PHE A 370 -10.25 6.35 13.98
C PHE A 370 -10.86 5.61 15.17
N THR A 371 -10.11 4.70 15.79
CA THR A 371 -10.42 4.12 17.10
C THR A 371 -9.72 4.90 18.23
N ASP A 372 -10.05 4.62 19.49
CA ASP A 372 -9.34 5.26 20.61
C ASP A 372 -7.87 4.80 20.66
N PHE A 373 -6.95 5.75 20.53
CA PHE A 373 -5.51 5.54 20.46
C PHE A 373 -4.74 6.21 21.61
N LYS A 374 -5.45 6.79 22.59
CA LYS A 374 -4.83 7.48 23.73
C LYS A 374 -4.14 6.49 24.66
N GLU A 375 -3.27 6.97 25.54
CA GLU A 375 -2.41 6.13 26.39
C GLU A 375 -3.16 5.08 27.25
N ASN A 376 -4.42 5.34 27.59
CA ASN A 376 -5.28 4.44 28.37
C ASN A 376 -6.12 3.49 27.51
N SER A 377 -6.00 3.54 26.18
CA SER A 377 -6.79 2.71 25.28
C SER A 377 -6.20 1.30 25.13
N THR A 378 -7.04 0.37 24.67
CA THR A 378 -6.64 -1.00 24.35
C THR A 378 -5.64 -1.03 23.21
N LEU A 379 -5.84 -0.22 22.16
CA LEU A 379 -4.91 -0.07 21.03
C LEU A 379 -3.53 0.35 21.52
N TYR A 380 -3.44 1.41 22.33
CA TYR A 380 -2.15 1.90 22.81
C TYR A 380 -1.42 0.86 23.66
N SER A 381 -2.14 0.21 24.58
CA SER A 381 -1.60 -0.83 25.44
C SER A 381 -1.10 -2.04 24.63
N TRP A 382 -1.88 -2.47 23.63
CA TRP A 382 -1.50 -3.54 22.70
C TRP A 382 -0.26 -3.14 21.89
N LEU A 383 -0.23 -1.95 21.29
CA LEU A 383 0.87 -1.45 20.47
C LEU A 383 2.18 -1.40 21.28
N LYS A 384 2.13 -0.88 22.51
CA LYS A 384 3.30 -0.85 23.39
C LYS A 384 3.83 -2.27 23.67
N GLY A 385 2.92 -3.22 23.92
CA GLY A 385 3.27 -4.62 24.12
C GLY A 385 3.86 -5.26 22.86
N ASP A 386 3.32 -4.96 21.69
CA ASP A 386 3.76 -5.50 20.40
C ASP A 386 5.16 -5.01 20.02
N LEU A 387 5.40 -3.69 20.12
CA LEU A 387 6.73 -3.09 19.93
C LEU A 387 7.77 -3.68 20.90
N GLY A 388 7.36 -4.05 22.12
CA GLY A 388 8.22 -4.71 23.11
C GLY A 388 8.67 -6.12 22.72
N ARG A 389 7.94 -6.80 21.84
CA ARG A 389 8.25 -8.16 21.36
C ARG A 389 9.08 -8.20 20.08
N VAL A 390 9.28 -7.06 19.41
CA VAL A 390 10.02 -7.00 18.14
C VAL A 390 11.48 -7.39 18.34
N ASP A 391 11.89 -8.47 17.67
CA ASP A 391 13.29 -8.90 17.57
C ASP A 391 13.89 -8.47 16.23
N ARG A 392 14.67 -7.39 16.23
CA ARG A 392 15.30 -6.82 15.04
C ARG A 392 16.39 -7.72 14.42
N GLN A 393 16.83 -8.78 15.10
CA GLN A 393 17.70 -9.78 14.47
C GLN A 393 16.90 -10.72 13.55
N ARG A 394 15.65 -11.01 13.91
CA ARG A 394 14.72 -11.83 13.12
C ARG A 394 13.98 -11.01 12.06
N THR A 395 13.51 -9.82 12.45
CA THR A 395 12.79 -8.88 11.60
C THR A 395 13.50 -7.52 11.58
N PRO A 396 14.58 -7.37 10.79
CA PRO A 396 15.33 -6.12 10.71
C PRO A 396 14.48 -4.90 10.34
N TRP A 397 13.40 -5.11 9.59
CA TRP A 397 12.48 -4.07 9.16
C TRP A 397 11.27 -3.99 10.09
N LEU A 398 11.01 -2.81 10.63
CA LEU A 398 9.81 -2.48 11.38
C LEU A 398 9.00 -1.43 10.60
N ILE A 399 7.84 -1.84 10.10
CA ILE A 399 6.98 -1.04 9.23
C ILE A 399 5.64 -0.83 9.93
N VAL A 400 5.09 0.38 9.84
CA VAL A 400 3.78 0.72 10.38
C VAL A 400 2.87 1.25 9.28
N LEU A 401 1.60 0.88 9.31
CA LEU A 401 0.57 1.39 8.41
C LEU A 401 -0.62 1.91 9.20
N PHE A 402 -1.16 3.05 8.77
CA PHE A 402 -2.43 3.62 9.24
C PHE A 402 -2.95 4.62 8.23
N HIS A 403 -4.22 4.99 8.29
CA HIS A 403 -4.83 5.75 7.21
C HIS A 403 -4.48 7.25 7.21
N SER A 404 -4.65 7.97 8.33
CA SER A 404 -4.50 9.43 8.36
C SER A 404 -3.04 9.89 8.56
N PRO A 405 -2.40 10.59 7.61
CA PRO A 405 -1.00 11.00 7.71
C PRO A 405 -0.74 11.99 8.84
N TRP A 406 0.34 11.75 9.58
CA TRP A 406 0.87 12.70 10.58
C TRP A 406 1.64 13.84 9.93
N TYR A 407 2.41 13.51 8.89
CA TYR A 407 3.20 14.45 8.11
C TYR A 407 2.59 14.57 6.72
N ASN A 408 1.98 15.72 6.45
CA ASN A 408 1.30 16.04 5.20
C ASN A 408 1.52 17.52 4.87
N SER A 409 2.09 17.81 3.70
CA SER A 409 2.27 19.19 3.21
C SER A 409 1.17 19.65 2.24
N ASN A 410 0.20 18.79 1.93
CA ASN A 410 -1.01 19.16 1.21
C ASN A 410 -1.94 20.00 2.10
N TYR A 411 -2.72 20.89 1.49
CA TYR A 411 -3.74 21.66 2.21
C TYR A 411 -4.97 20.81 2.58
N ALA A 412 -5.24 19.73 1.83
CA ALA A 412 -6.27 18.77 2.19
C ALA A 412 -5.85 17.98 3.43
N HIS A 413 -6.80 17.71 4.33
CA HIS A 413 -6.61 16.87 5.53
C HIS A 413 -5.44 17.31 6.42
N LYS A 414 -5.24 18.63 6.50
CA LYS A 414 -4.13 19.18 7.28
C LYS A 414 -4.41 19.00 8.77
N ASN A 415 -3.44 18.39 9.46
CA ASN A 415 -3.46 18.10 10.90
C ASN A 415 -4.48 17.03 11.33
N ASP A 416 -5.16 16.32 10.41
CA ASP A 416 -6.12 15.26 10.77
C ASP A 416 -5.45 14.17 11.64
N GLY A 417 -4.19 13.83 11.35
CA GLY A 417 -3.41 12.85 12.12
C GLY A 417 -2.66 13.41 13.35
N GLU A 418 -2.77 14.70 13.68
CA GLU A 418 -1.92 15.34 14.70
C GLU A 418 -2.15 14.80 16.12
N GLU A 419 -3.40 14.48 16.48
CA GLU A 419 -3.70 13.92 17.80
C GLU A 419 -3.14 12.51 17.96
N MET A 420 -3.21 11.68 16.92
CA MET A 420 -2.60 10.35 16.92
C MET A 420 -1.07 10.46 16.94
N ARG A 421 -0.48 11.40 16.21
CA ARG A 421 0.97 11.68 16.24
C ARG A 421 1.43 11.99 17.67
N LYS A 422 0.76 12.92 18.36
CA LYS A 422 1.11 13.29 19.74
C LYS A 422 1.04 12.10 20.71
N ALA A 423 0.06 11.22 20.51
CA ALA A 423 -0.12 10.04 21.37
C ALA A 423 0.94 8.96 21.09
N ILE A 424 1.21 8.65 19.81
CA ILE A 424 1.90 7.41 19.43
C ILE A 424 3.31 7.63 18.85
N GLU A 425 3.66 8.80 18.31
CA GLU A 425 4.95 9.01 17.63
C GLU A 425 6.16 8.70 18.51
N ASP A 426 6.09 9.03 19.80
CA ASP A 426 7.16 8.73 20.76
C ASP A 426 7.38 7.22 20.93
N LEU A 427 6.32 6.41 20.90
CA LEU A 427 6.45 4.94 20.94
C LEU A 427 7.16 4.42 19.68
N LEU A 428 6.71 4.86 18.49
CA LEU A 428 7.26 4.41 17.21
C LEU A 428 8.72 4.85 17.05
N TYR A 429 9.02 6.09 17.41
CA TYR A 429 10.37 6.64 17.35
C TYR A 429 11.31 5.90 18.32
N SER A 430 10.85 5.62 19.55
CA SER A 430 11.62 4.86 20.53
C SER A 430 11.91 3.42 20.08
N ALA A 431 10.95 2.80 19.38
CA ALA A 431 11.11 1.47 18.78
C ALA A 431 11.95 1.46 17.49
N LYS A 432 12.38 2.64 17.00
CA LYS A 432 13.14 2.82 15.76
C LYS A 432 12.40 2.23 14.56
N VAL A 433 11.11 2.54 14.42
CA VAL A 433 10.33 2.23 13.22
C VAL A 433 11.05 2.79 11.99
N ASP A 434 11.13 2.01 10.92
CA ASP A 434 11.87 2.42 9.72
C ASP A 434 10.98 3.24 8.79
N LEU A 435 9.75 2.78 8.57
CA LEU A 435 8.81 3.32 7.59
C LEU A 435 7.38 3.37 8.12
N VAL A 436 6.68 4.44 7.77
CA VAL A 436 5.24 4.58 7.98
C VAL A 436 4.57 4.82 6.63
N PHE A 437 3.55 4.04 6.31
CA PHE A 437 2.72 4.22 5.11
C PHE A 437 1.30 4.65 5.46
N THR A 438 0.78 5.62 4.73
CA THR A 438 -0.56 6.17 4.94
C THR A 438 -1.32 6.44 3.65
N GLY A 439 -2.64 6.60 3.75
CA GLY A 439 -3.54 6.98 2.67
C GLY A 439 -4.07 8.41 2.87
N HIS A 440 -5.39 8.56 2.75
CA HIS A 440 -6.25 9.71 3.10
C HIS A 440 -6.06 10.95 2.22
N VAL A 441 -4.81 11.38 2.07
CA VAL A 441 -4.47 12.49 1.19
C VAL A 441 -4.31 11.92 -0.20
N HIS A 442 -5.19 12.32 -1.13
CA HIS A 442 -5.22 11.82 -2.51
C HIS A 442 -4.07 12.31 -3.39
N ALA A 443 -2.86 11.94 -2.99
CA ALA A 443 -1.59 12.27 -3.61
C ALA A 443 -0.47 11.34 -3.09
N TYR A 444 0.69 11.43 -3.73
CA TYR A 444 1.92 10.85 -3.23
C TYR A 444 2.77 11.90 -2.52
N GLU A 445 3.25 11.59 -1.32
CA GLU A 445 4.25 12.39 -0.60
C GLU A 445 5.24 11.48 0.13
N ARG A 446 6.51 11.90 0.23
CA ARG A 446 7.51 11.19 1.03
C ARG A 446 8.37 12.19 1.80
N THR A 447 8.45 12.01 3.11
CA THR A 447 9.27 12.86 3.96
C THR A 447 10.74 12.46 3.92
N LYS A 448 11.60 13.33 4.43
CA LYS A 448 12.87 12.88 5.02
C LYS A 448 12.57 12.14 6.33
N PRO A 449 13.54 11.47 6.97
CA PRO A 449 13.38 10.99 8.34
C PRO A 449 12.92 12.12 9.28
N MET A 450 11.73 11.97 9.89
CA MET A 450 11.10 12.97 10.75
C MET A 450 10.92 12.46 12.18
N TYR A 451 10.94 13.38 13.13
CA TYR A 451 10.45 13.19 14.49
C TYR A 451 9.99 14.54 15.04
N ASN A 452 8.77 14.59 15.58
CA ASN A 452 8.16 15.78 16.17
C ASN A 452 8.34 17.06 15.33
N TRP A 453 7.85 17.02 14.08
CA TRP A 453 7.90 18.14 13.11
C TRP A 453 9.31 18.59 12.70
N LYS A 454 10.36 17.83 13.02
CA LYS A 454 11.76 18.14 12.67
C LYS A 454 12.40 16.98 11.91
N GLU A 455 13.28 17.32 10.97
CA GLU A 455 14.16 16.33 10.36
C GLU A 455 15.06 15.75 11.45
N SER A 456 15.11 14.42 11.55
CA SER A 456 15.94 13.69 12.51
C SER A 456 16.66 12.55 11.80
N PRO A 457 18.01 12.44 11.87
CA PRO A 457 18.72 11.31 11.26
C PRO A 457 18.28 9.93 11.76
N CYS A 458 17.65 9.86 12.93
CA CYS A 458 17.11 8.65 13.54
C CYS A 458 15.57 8.58 13.44
N GLY A 459 14.97 9.53 12.73
CA GLY A 459 13.52 9.66 12.56
C GLY A 459 12.95 8.60 11.62
N ILE A 460 11.63 8.60 11.54
CA ILE A 460 10.87 7.67 10.71
C ILE A 460 10.64 8.33 9.36
N THR A 461 10.73 7.57 8.27
CA THR A 461 10.32 8.06 6.95
C THR A 461 8.82 7.80 6.77
N TYR A 462 8.06 8.86 6.53
CA TYR A 462 6.61 8.81 6.30
C TYR A 462 6.30 8.92 4.81
N ILE A 463 5.42 8.06 4.32
CA ILE A 463 5.06 7.96 2.91
C ILE A 463 3.54 7.93 2.78
N VAL A 464 3.00 8.91 2.06
CA VAL A 464 1.59 8.99 1.69
C VAL A 464 1.41 8.36 0.31
N VAL A 465 0.47 7.43 0.20
CA VAL A 465 0.11 6.67 -1.02
C VAL A 465 -1.41 6.63 -1.23
N GLY A 466 -2.10 7.73 -0.90
CA GLY A 466 -3.56 7.84 -1.07
C GLY A 466 -4.02 8.12 -2.50
N ASP A 467 -3.16 7.91 -3.49
CA ASP A 467 -3.42 8.20 -4.90
C ASP A 467 -3.96 6.99 -5.69
N GLY A 468 -4.61 6.03 -5.02
CA GLY A 468 -5.11 4.79 -5.63
C GLY A 468 -6.13 4.98 -6.75
N GLY A 469 -6.85 6.11 -6.76
CA GLY A 469 -7.70 6.53 -7.89
C GLY A 469 -9.20 6.53 -7.59
N ASN A 470 -9.58 6.81 -6.35
CA ASN A 470 -10.98 6.93 -5.96
C ASN A 470 -11.75 8.05 -6.71
N ARG A 471 -13.05 8.12 -6.43
CA ARG A 471 -14.01 9.01 -7.10
C ARG A 471 -13.89 10.49 -6.72
N GLU A 472 -13.25 10.82 -5.59
CA GLU A 472 -13.08 12.20 -5.15
C GLU A 472 -11.95 12.89 -5.93
N GLY A 473 -11.00 12.08 -6.41
CA GLY A 473 -9.90 12.53 -7.26
C GLY A 473 -8.76 13.16 -6.46
N LEU A 474 -7.72 13.59 -7.19
CA LEU A 474 -6.46 14.01 -6.59
C LEU A 474 -6.54 15.41 -5.96
N VAL A 475 -5.87 15.57 -4.81
CA VAL A 475 -5.68 16.86 -4.13
C VAL A 475 -4.40 17.54 -4.60
N ARG A 476 -4.51 18.76 -5.16
CA ARG A 476 -3.41 19.40 -5.91
C ARG A 476 -2.75 20.58 -5.20
N ARG A 477 -3.31 21.03 -4.08
CA ARG A 477 -2.85 22.24 -3.40
C ARG A 477 -1.81 21.85 -2.35
N TRP A 478 -0.56 22.19 -2.60
CA TRP A 478 0.55 21.95 -1.68
C TRP A 478 0.99 23.24 -1.01
N LYS A 479 1.48 23.15 0.22
CA LYS A 479 2.23 24.23 0.84
C LYS A 479 3.54 24.39 0.08
N VAL A 480 3.57 25.32 -0.87
CA VAL A 480 4.80 25.72 -1.53
C VAL A 480 5.73 26.24 -0.44
N LYS A 481 6.89 25.60 -0.25
CA LYS A 481 7.98 26.24 0.47
C LYS A 481 8.30 27.49 -0.35
N SER A 482 7.99 28.67 0.18
CA SER A 482 8.25 29.89 -0.58
C SER A 482 9.72 29.86 -1.02
N ILE A 483 9.96 30.05 -2.31
CA ILE A 483 11.31 30.26 -2.85
C ILE A 483 11.93 31.56 -2.26
N VAL A 484 11.13 32.35 -1.54
CA VAL A 484 11.49 33.65 -0.98
C VAL A 484 12.14 33.53 0.42
N ASP A 485 11.94 32.44 1.16
CA ASP A 485 12.53 32.29 2.50
C ASP A 485 14.01 31.84 2.49
N SER A 486 14.64 31.76 1.30
CA SER A 486 16.07 31.39 1.14
C SER A 486 16.98 32.59 0.82
N PHE A 487 16.42 33.81 0.69
CA PHE A 487 17.19 35.06 0.51
C PHE A 487 16.88 36.12 1.58
N GLY A 488 16.56 35.68 2.79
CA GLY A 488 16.60 36.50 4.00
C GLY A 488 17.88 36.25 4.80
N GLY A 489 19.04 36.28 4.13
CA GLY A 489 20.34 36.40 4.79
C GLY A 489 20.41 37.75 5.50
N GLY A 490 21.02 37.75 6.67
CA GLY A 490 21.00 38.88 7.60
C GLY A 490 21.62 40.18 7.09
N SER A 491 21.30 41.22 7.85
CA SER A 491 22.16 42.35 8.17
C SER A 491 22.10 42.55 9.67
#